data_AF-A0A497AQX1-F1
#
_entry.id   AF-A0A497AQX1-F1
#
_cell.length_a   1.000
_cell.length_b   1.000
_cell.length_c   1.000
_cell.angle_alpha   90.00
_cell.angle_beta   90.00
_cell.angle_gamma   90.00
#
_symmetry.space_group_name_H-M   'P 1'
#
loop_
_entity.id
_entity.type
_entity.pdbx_description
1 polymer ?
#
loop_
_entity_poly.entity_id
_entity_poly.type
_entity_poly.pdbx_seq_one_letter_code
_entity_poly.pdbx_strand_id
1 'polypeptide(L)'
;MNDRDGVLRPQDGNLDGVFIADIGAYEFITGTTTFTITTDVSGTMSTDDGRVRIEWPTASVTCTVVMTYTPLGRPGENLPTFLSFGGIAFDLQATDCNGDPVEAFLKPLTLTIRYIEELLPEGMDENSLELYKWDADKGEWVKLEVISRDPVNNTITVRLERLCEFDLVGVVSEKQYIYLPLVLRNYGP
;
A
#
# COMPACT_ATOMS: atom_id res chain seq x y z
N MET A 1 -35.14 16.97 -7.77
CA MET A 1 -36.24 17.93 -7.98
C MET A 1 -36.36 18.14 -9.49
N ASN A 2 -37.50 17.80 -10.10
CA ASN A 2 -37.74 18.01 -11.54
C ASN A 2 -38.13 19.47 -11.81
N ASP A 3 -37.75 20.02 -12.97
CA ASP A 3 -38.34 21.28 -13.45
C ASP A 3 -39.62 21.03 -14.27
N ARG A 4 -40.27 22.13 -14.64
CA ARG A 4 -41.67 22.20 -15.07
C ARG A 4 -41.97 21.52 -16.42
N ASP A 5 -40.94 21.07 -17.14
CA ASP A 5 -41.07 20.47 -18.48
C ASP A 5 -40.69 18.97 -18.51
N GLY A 6 -40.39 18.37 -17.35
CA GLY A 6 -40.21 16.91 -17.22
C GLY A 6 -38.90 16.36 -17.79
N VAL A 7 -37.93 17.23 -18.12
CA VAL A 7 -36.61 16.83 -18.62
C VAL A 7 -35.60 16.85 -17.46
N LEU A 8 -34.88 15.76 -17.25
CA LEU A 8 -33.76 15.73 -16.30
C LEU A 8 -32.65 16.65 -16.82
N ARG A 9 -32.26 17.66 -16.03
CA ARG A 9 -31.04 18.41 -16.32
C ARG A 9 -29.82 17.51 -16.00
N PRO A 10 -28.82 17.43 -16.89
CA PRO A 10 -27.54 16.82 -16.55
C PRO A 10 -26.93 17.57 -15.36
N GLN A 11 -26.54 16.84 -14.30
CA GLN A 11 -25.92 17.43 -13.12
C GLN A 11 -24.42 17.78 -13.32
N ASP A 12 -23.85 17.43 -14.47
CA ASP A 12 -22.46 17.63 -14.89
C ASP A 12 -22.28 18.74 -15.95
N GLY A 13 -23.36 19.25 -16.53
CA GLY A 13 -23.33 20.42 -17.41
C GLY A 13 -22.89 20.16 -18.86
N ASN A 14 -22.74 18.91 -19.30
CA ASN A 14 -22.62 18.55 -20.72
C ASN A 14 -23.78 17.63 -21.16
N LEU A 15 -24.08 17.63 -22.46
CA LEU A 15 -25.24 16.91 -23.04
C LEU A 15 -24.85 15.53 -23.59
N ASP A 16 -23.73 14.96 -23.18
CA ASP A 16 -23.24 13.68 -23.71
C ASP A 16 -23.85 12.45 -23.01
N GLY A 17 -24.60 12.66 -21.92
CA GLY A 17 -25.34 11.59 -21.25
C GLY A 17 -24.45 10.60 -20.51
N VAL A 18 -23.18 10.95 -20.28
CA VAL A 18 -22.24 10.17 -19.49
C VAL A 18 -22.09 10.83 -18.14
N PHE A 19 -22.73 10.26 -17.12
CA PHE A 19 -22.50 10.67 -15.74
C PHE A 19 -21.04 10.38 -15.38
N ILE A 20 -20.18 11.39 -15.43
CA ILE A 20 -18.93 11.38 -14.68
C ILE A 20 -19.28 12.05 -13.36
N ALA A 21 -19.50 11.24 -12.33
CA ALA A 21 -19.62 11.78 -10.98
C ALA A 21 -18.40 12.66 -10.71
N ASP A 22 -18.66 13.89 -10.26
CA ASP A 22 -17.68 14.79 -9.65
C ASP A 22 -16.84 13.98 -8.64
N ILE A 23 -15.63 13.59 -9.04
CA ILE A 23 -14.66 12.87 -8.20
C ILE A 23 -13.99 13.92 -7.28
N GLY A 24 -14.80 14.49 -6.39
CA GLY A 24 -14.33 15.01 -5.12
C GLY A 24 -14.00 13.89 -4.11
N ALA A 25 -14.10 12.63 -4.51
CA ALA A 25 -13.63 11.49 -3.74
C ALA A 25 -12.26 11.08 -4.27
N TYR A 26 -11.25 11.15 -3.42
CA TYR A 26 -10.02 10.37 -3.55
C TYR A 26 -10.35 9.00 -4.13
N GLU A 27 -10.05 8.77 -5.41
CA GLU A 27 -10.21 7.49 -6.05
C GLU A 27 -9.11 6.60 -5.47
N PHE A 28 -9.41 5.94 -4.35
CA PHE A 28 -8.60 4.80 -3.92
C PHE A 28 -8.54 3.86 -5.12
N ILE A 29 -7.33 3.51 -5.55
CA ILE A 29 -7.13 2.46 -6.55
C ILE A 29 -7.80 1.21 -5.96
N THR A 30 -9.00 0.89 -6.45
CA THR A 30 -9.83 -0.23 -5.98
C THR A 30 -9.78 -1.40 -6.97
N GLY A 31 -8.78 -1.41 -7.85
CA GLY A 31 -8.59 -2.45 -8.84
C GLY A 31 -7.84 -3.66 -8.27
N THR A 32 -8.56 -4.74 -8.02
CA THR A 32 -7.92 -6.06 -7.81
C THR A 32 -7.22 -6.48 -9.10
N THR A 33 -5.96 -6.90 -9.00
CA THR A 33 -5.16 -7.39 -10.12
C THR A 33 -4.89 -8.88 -9.93
N THR A 34 -5.09 -9.68 -10.98
CA THR A 34 -4.76 -11.11 -10.97
C THR A 34 -3.65 -11.42 -11.96
N PHE A 35 -2.78 -12.37 -11.60
CA PHE A 35 -1.71 -12.84 -12.46
C PHE A 35 -1.36 -14.30 -12.15
N THR A 36 -0.68 -14.97 -13.06
CA THR A 36 -0.36 -16.39 -12.91
C THR A 36 1.13 -16.64 -12.78
N ILE A 37 1.51 -17.52 -11.85
CA ILE A 37 2.85 -18.08 -11.75
C ILE A 37 2.78 -19.52 -12.26
N THR A 38 3.46 -19.79 -13.36
CA THR A 38 3.57 -21.14 -13.92
C THR A 38 4.83 -21.84 -13.44
N THR A 39 4.84 -23.17 -13.53
CA THR A 39 6.01 -23.99 -13.17
C THR A 39 7.22 -23.64 -14.01
N ASP A 40 8.41 -23.70 -13.40
CA ASP A 40 9.71 -23.55 -14.07
C ASP A 40 9.92 -22.26 -14.87
N VAL A 41 9.13 -21.23 -14.60
CA VAL A 41 9.25 -19.91 -15.23
C VAL A 41 9.51 -18.85 -14.16
N SER A 42 10.53 -18.02 -14.37
CA SER A 42 10.70 -16.78 -13.61
C SER A 42 9.86 -15.68 -14.22
N GLY A 43 9.44 -14.71 -13.43
CA GLY A 43 8.69 -13.58 -13.95
C GLY A 43 8.53 -12.46 -12.95
N THR A 44 7.80 -11.45 -13.39
CA THR A 44 7.56 -10.23 -12.62
C THR A 44 6.14 -9.76 -12.84
N MET A 45 5.53 -9.22 -11.80
CA MET A 45 4.29 -8.43 -11.85
C MET A 45 4.60 -7.04 -11.30
N SER A 46 3.98 -6.01 -11.86
CA SER A 46 3.99 -4.67 -11.28
C SER A 46 2.58 -4.10 -11.33
N THR A 47 2.21 -3.34 -10.30
CA THR A 47 0.96 -2.58 -10.27
C THR A 47 0.99 -1.46 -11.30
N ASP A 48 -0.18 -1.01 -11.75
CA ASP A 48 -0.29 0.04 -12.77
C ASP A 48 0.32 1.38 -12.32
N ASP A 49 0.31 1.65 -11.01
CA ASP A 49 0.95 2.82 -10.39
C ASP A 49 2.47 2.66 -10.20
N GLY A 50 3.01 1.47 -10.48
CA GLY A 50 4.42 1.13 -10.33
C GLY A 50 4.94 1.13 -8.88
N ARG A 51 4.05 1.15 -7.88
CA ARG A 51 4.42 1.18 -6.46
C ARG A 51 4.73 -0.19 -5.88
N VAL A 52 4.17 -1.25 -6.44
CA VAL A 52 4.39 -2.63 -6.00
C VAL A 52 4.91 -3.45 -7.16
N ARG A 53 6.02 -4.16 -6.95
CA ARG A 53 6.58 -5.13 -7.89
C ARG A 53 6.87 -6.44 -7.19
N ILE A 54 6.38 -7.54 -7.75
CA ILE A 54 6.60 -8.91 -7.26
C ILE A 54 7.43 -9.66 -8.29
N GLU A 55 8.46 -10.36 -7.84
CA GLU A 55 9.35 -11.15 -8.69
C GLU A 55 9.47 -12.57 -8.14
N TRP A 56 9.44 -13.55 -9.04
CA TRP A 56 9.57 -14.95 -8.69
C TRP A 56 10.68 -15.63 -9.51
N PRO A 57 11.51 -16.47 -8.87
CA PRO A 57 12.46 -17.30 -9.60
C PRO A 57 11.75 -18.46 -10.32
N THR A 58 12.49 -19.17 -11.17
CA THR A 58 12.04 -20.44 -11.73
C THR A 58 11.84 -21.48 -10.62
N ALA A 59 10.85 -22.37 -10.80
CA ALA A 59 10.52 -23.44 -9.86
C ALA A 59 10.09 -22.95 -8.46
N SER A 60 9.38 -21.82 -8.38
CA SER A 60 8.73 -21.37 -7.13
C SER A 60 7.48 -22.17 -6.76
N VAL A 61 6.87 -22.86 -7.74
CA VAL A 61 5.60 -23.59 -7.61
C VAL A 61 5.66 -24.93 -8.33
N THR A 62 4.86 -25.90 -7.90
CA THR A 62 4.75 -27.25 -8.50
C THR A 62 3.65 -27.36 -9.55
N CYS A 63 2.69 -26.43 -9.55
CA CYS A 63 1.68 -26.28 -10.60
C CYS A 63 1.36 -24.79 -10.82
N THR A 64 0.47 -24.48 -11.75
CA THR A 64 0.07 -23.08 -12.01
C THR A 64 -0.68 -22.53 -10.81
N VAL A 65 -0.22 -21.38 -10.31
CA VAL A 65 -0.82 -20.64 -9.19
C VAL A 65 -1.38 -19.33 -9.72
N VAL A 66 -2.62 -19.00 -9.34
CA VAL A 66 -3.24 -17.70 -9.59
C VAL A 66 -3.03 -16.83 -8.36
N MET A 67 -2.36 -15.70 -8.53
CA MET A 67 -2.21 -14.68 -7.49
C MET A 67 -3.22 -13.56 -7.69
N THR A 68 -3.72 -13.05 -6.57
CA THR A 68 -4.66 -11.94 -6.48
C THR A 68 -4.07 -10.88 -5.58
N TYR A 69 -3.80 -9.71 -6.15
CA TYR A 69 -3.37 -8.50 -5.44
C TYR A 69 -4.58 -7.58 -5.26
N THR A 70 -4.87 -7.22 -4.02
CA THR A 70 -5.97 -6.30 -3.67
C THR A 70 -5.41 -5.09 -2.94
N PRO A 71 -5.35 -3.90 -3.57
CA PRO A 71 -4.92 -2.69 -2.90
C PRO A 71 -5.88 -2.32 -1.76
N LEU A 72 -5.33 -1.87 -0.64
CA LEU A 72 -6.07 -1.37 0.51
C LEU A 72 -5.78 0.13 0.68
N GLY A 73 -6.80 0.91 1.01
CA GLY A 73 -6.63 2.35 1.24
C GLY A 73 -5.97 2.70 2.58
N ARG A 74 -5.90 1.73 3.50
CA ARG A 74 -5.36 1.85 4.85
C ARG A 74 -5.13 0.44 5.44
N PRO A 75 -4.41 0.33 6.58
CA PRO A 75 -4.36 -0.89 7.37
C PRO A 75 -5.75 -1.43 7.69
N GLY A 76 -5.96 -2.72 7.51
CA GLY A 76 -7.15 -3.46 7.92
C GLY A 76 -7.25 -3.57 9.43
N GLU A 77 -6.11 -3.60 10.12
CA GLU A 77 -5.98 -3.70 11.57
C GLU A 77 -5.20 -2.52 12.18
N ASN A 78 -5.43 -2.26 13.47
CA ASN A 78 -4.76 -1.14 14.14
C ASN A 78 -3.24 -1.37 14.21
N LEU A 79 -2.47 -0.37 13.80
CA LEU A 79 -1.03 -0.36 13.97
C LEU A 79 -0.65 -0.14 15.45
N PRO A 80 0.48 -0.70 15.91
CA PRO A 80 1.07 -0.31 17.19
C PRO A 80 1.29 1.21 17.27
N THR A 81 1.11 1.80 18.45
CA THR A 81 1.09 3.26 18.65
C THR A 81 2.39 4.00 18.29
N PHE A 82 3.51 3.28 18.19
CA PHE A 82 4.81 3.82 17.79
C PHE A 82 5.06 3.75 16.28
N LEU A 83 4.12 3.18 15.51
CA LEU A 83 4.16 3.08 14.05
C LEU A 83 3.06 3.95 13.45
N SER A 84 3.34 4.46 12.26
CA SER A 84 2.39 5.19 11.43
C SER A 84 2.35 4.61 10.03
N PHE A 85 1.18 4.71 9.40
CA PHE A 85 0.94 4.21 8.06
C PHE A 85 1.70 5.04 7.01
N GLY A 86 2.50 4.36 6.17
CA GLY A 86 3.32 4.94 5.11
C GLY A 86 2.62 5.04 3.74
N GLY A 87 1.29 4.87 3.69
CA GLY A 87 0.50 5.13 2.48
C GLY A 87 0.47 4.01 1.45
N ILE A 88 0.89 2.79 1.81
CA ILE A 88 0.75 1.56 0.98
C ILE A 88 0.27 0.43 1.88
N ALA A 89 -0.92 -0.07 1.60
CA ALA A 89 -1.52 -1.26 2.20
C ALA A 89 -2.07 -2.15 1.09
N PHE A 90 -1.98 -3.47 1.22
CA PHE A 90 -2.58 -4.40 0.27
C PHE A 90 -2.73 -5.80 0.85
N ASP A 91 -3.69 -6.56 0.33
CA ASP A 91 -3.82 -8.00 0.57
C ASP A 91 -3.31 -8.78 -0.64
N LEU A 92 -2.64 -9.89 -0.35
CA LEU A 92 -2.12 -10.80 -1.36
C LEU A 92 -2.59 -12.21 -1.06
N GLN A 93 -3.25 -12.81 -2.03
CA GLN A 93 -3.76 -14.17 -1.95
C GLN A 93 -3.29 -14.98 -3.15
N ALA A 94 -3.25 -16.29 -3.00
CA ALA A 94 -2.96 -17.17 -4.10
C ALA A 94 -3.72 -18.48 -4.00
N THR A 95 -4.07 -19.04 -5.15
CA THR A 95 -4.80 -20.30 -5.29
C THR A 95 -4.05 -21.21 -6.24
N ASP A 96 -3.89 -22.47 -5.87
CA ASP A 96 -3.23 -23.48 -6.70
C ASP A 96 -4.13 -24.02 -7.82
N CYS A 97 -3.61 -24.99 -8.58
CA CYS A 97 -4.32 -25.65 -9.66
C CYS A 97 -5.54 -26.49 -9.21
N ASN A 98 -5.65 -26.81 -7.92
CA ASN A 98 -6.76 -27.55 -7.34
C ASN A 98 -7.83 -26.63 -6.74
N GLY A 99 -7.56 -25.33 -6.64
CA GLY A 99 -8.44 -24.37 -5.97
C GLY A 99 -8.10 -24.14 -4.50
N ASP A 100 -7.00 -24.70 -4.00
CA ASP A 100 -6.58 -24.59 -2.60
C ASP A 100 -5.72 -23.33 -2.39
N PRO A 101 -5.81 -22.68 -1.21
CA PRO A 101 -4.97 -21.52 -0.91
C PRO A 101 -3.49 -21.90 -0.81
N VAL A 102 -2.62 -21.10 -1.41
CA VAL A 102 -1.17 -21.29 -1.34
C VAL A 102 -0.62 -20.51 -0.16
N GLU A 103 -0.19 -21.21 0.89
CA GLU A 103 0.36 -20.56 2.07
C GLU A 103 1.88 -20.36 2.03
N ALA A 104 2.59 -21.05 1.12
CA ALA A 104 4.04 -20.98 1.00
C ALA A 104 4.51 -21.38 -0.40
N PHE A 105 5.63 -20.81 -0.83
CA PHE A 105 6.28 -21.12 -2.11
C PHE A 105 7.52 -22.00 -1.88
N LEU A 106 7.88 -22.81 -2.88
CA LEU A 106 9.10 -23.63 -2.83
C LEU A 106 10.38 -22.79 -2.77
N LYS A 107 10.32 -21.58 -3.34
CA LYS A 107 11.38 -20.58 -3.29
C LYS A 107 10.76 -19.24 -2.88
N PRO A 108 11.47 -18.43 -2.08
CA PRO A 108 10.97 -17.14 -1.66
C PRO A 108 10.74 -16.22 -2.85
N LEU A 109 9.66 -15.46 -2.78
CA LEU A 109 9.38 -14.38 -3.71
C LEU A 109 10.07 -13.09 -3.25
N THR A 110 10.34 -12.19 -4.19
CA THR A 110 10.88 -10.86 -3.88
C THR A 110 9.80 -9.82 -4.12
N LEU A 111 9.64 -8.92 -3.16
CA LEU A 111 8.67 -7.83 -3.22
C LEU A 111 9.43 -6.51 -3.11
N THR A 112 9.25 -5.64 -4.10
CA THR A 112 9.78 -4.27 -4.09
C THR A 112 8.63 -3.29 -3.95
N ILE A 113 8.74 -2.40 -2.98
CA ILE A 113 7.83 -1.30 -2.72
C ILE A 113 8.53 0.00 -3.12
N ARG A 114 7.86 0.81 -3.94
CA ARG A 114 8.26 2.17 -4.27
C ARG A 114 7.31 3.16 -3.60
N TYR A 115 7.83 3.90 -2.64
CA TYR A 115 7.06 4.93 -1.93
C TYR A 115 7.29 6.31 -2.56
N ILE A 116 6.44 7.26 -2.19
CA ILE A 116 6.54 8.65 -2.60
C ILE A 116 6.79 9.42 -1.30
N GLU A 117 7.98 10.00 -1.18
CA GLU A 117 8.45 10.67 0.05
C GLU A 117 7.47 11.76 0.49
N GLU A 118 6.94 12.52 -0.46
CA GLU A 118 6.00 13.63 -0.21
C GLU A 118 4.63 13.16 0.31
N LEU A 119 4.31 11.87 0.19
CA LEU A 119 3.08 11.27 0.72
C LEU A 119 3.28 10.57 2.07
N LEU A 120 4.52 10.50 2.56
CA LEU A 120 4.78 9.97 3.89
C LEU A 120 4.26 10.95 4.96
N PRO A 121 3.79 10.45 6.12
CA PRO A 121 3.44 11.29 7.25
C PRO A 121 4.58 12.25 7.64
N GLU A 122 4.23 13.47 8.00
CA GLU A 122 5.20 14.48 8.42
C GLU A 122 6.02 13.98 9.62
N GLY A 123 7.35 14.04 9.51
CA GLY A 123 8.27 13.60 10.57
C GLY A 123 8.54 12.10 10.60
N MET A 124 8.03 11.32 9.63
CA MET A 124 8.41 9.93 9.43
C MET A 124 9.88 9.81 9.02
N ASP A 125 10.62 8.94 9.68
CA ASP A 125 12.00 8.61 9.30
C ASP A 125 11.99 7.52 8.23
N GLU A 126 12.50 7.80 7.04
CA GLU A 126 12.64 6.79 5.98
C GLU A 126 13.54 5.62 6.38
N ASN A 127 14.51 5.85 7.27
CA ASN A 127 15.35 4.80 7.83
C ASN A 127 14.62 3.94 8.88
N SER A 128 13.36 4.25 9.16
CA SER A 128 12.46 3.42 9.95
C SER A 128 11.37 2.73 9.13
N LEU A 129 11.27 3.01 7.82
CA LEU A 129 10.26 2.39 6.96
C LEU A 129 10.47 0.88 6.83
N GLU A 130 9.42 0.12 7.04
CA GLU A 130 9.43 -1.34 7.02
C GLU A 130 8.13 -1.83 6.40
N LEU A 131 8.17 -3.01 5.78
CA LEU A 131 6.95 -3.71 5.43
C LEU A 131 6.59 -4.69 6.55
N TYR A 132 5.38 -4.57 7.05
CA TYR A 132 4.83 -5.49 8.03
C TYR A 132 3.77 -6.37 7.37
N LYS A 133 3.63 -7.59 7.87
CA LYS A 133 2.56 -8.52 7.51
C LYS A 133 1.63 -8.70 8.71
N TRP A 134 0.33 -8.83 8.48
CA TRP A 134 -0.58 -9.22 9.54
C TRP A 134 -0.44 -10.73 9.85
N ASP A 135 -0.28 -11.08 11.12
CA ASP A 135 -0.28 -12.45 11.62
C ASP A 135 -1.59 -12.69 12.40
N ALA A 136 -2.59 -13.24 11.70
CA ALA A 136 -3.92 -13.45 12.24
C ALA A 136 -3.95 -14.46 13.42
N ASP A 137 -3.01 -15.41 13.46
CA ASP A 137 -2.93 -16.40 14.54
C ASP A 137 -2.51 -15.76 15.86
N LYS A 138 -1.68 -14.73 15.78
CA LYS A 138 -1.18 -13.97 16.94
C LYS A 138 -1.93 -12.67 17.20
N GLY A 139 -2.66 -12.18 16.20
CA GLY A 139 -3.30 -10.87 16.25
C GLY A 139 -2.28 -9.73 16.32
N GLU A 140 -1.16 -9.85 15.61
CA GLU A 140 -0.09 -8.85 15.64
C GLU A 140 0.52 -8.58 14.26
N TRP A 141 1.05 -7.37 14.09
CA TRP A 141 1.85 -6.99 12.94
C TRP A 141 3.28 -7.50 13.09
N VAL A 142 3.75 -8.29 12.12
CA VAL A 142 5.10 -8.88 12.11
C VAL A 142 5.93 -8.25 11.01
N LYS A 143 7.11 -7.74 11.36
CA LYS A 143 8.07 -7.16 10.41
C LYS A 143 8.62 -8.23 9.45
N LEU A 144 8.74 -7.87 8.16
CA LEU A 144 9.42 -8.69 7.15
C LEU A 144 10.92 -8.45 7.11
N GLU A 145 11.65 -9.44 6.59
CA GLU A 145 13.09 -9.32 6.34
C GLU A 145 13.34 -8.39 5.14
N VAL A 146 13.94 -7.23 5.41
CA VAL A 146 14.39 -6.29 4.38
C VAL A 146 15.67 -6.82 3.74
N ILE A 147 15.62 -7.01 2.42
CA ILE A 147 16.77 -7.37 1.58
C ILE A 147 17.59 -6.11 1.29
N SER A 148 16.92 -5.02 0.93
CA SER A 148 17.57 -3.74 0.64
C SER A 148 16.63 -2.58 0.90
N ARG A 149 17.21 -1.43 1.26
CA ARG A 149 16.54 -0.15 1.35
C ARG A 149 17.35 0.89 0.61
N ASP A 150 16.68 1.65 -0.24
CA ASP A 150 17.27 2.72 -1.01
C ASP A 150 16.42 3.98 -0.85
N PRO A 151 16.71 4.82 0.15
CA PRO A 151 16.03 6.10 0.36
C PRO A 151 16.33 7.13 -0.72
N VAL A 152 17.36 6.93 -1.55
CA VAL A 152 17.65 7.85 -2.67
C VAL A 152 16.67 7.62 -3.81
N ASN A 153 16.25 6.37 -4.01
CA ASN A 153 15.30 5.98 -5.05
C ASN A 153 13.89 5.68 -4.51
N ASN A 154 13.66 5.91 -3.20
CA ASN A 154 12.41 5.66 -2.49
C ASN A 154 11.91 4.22 -2.62
N THR A 155 12.80 3.24 -2.43
CA THR A 155 12.45 1.82 -2.53
C THR A 155 12.85 0.98 -1.32
N ILE A 156 12.01 -0.01 -1.01
CA ILE A 156 12.27 -1.06 -0.04
C ILE A 156 12.03 -2.40 -0.72
N THR A 157 13.00 -3.30 -0.64
CA THR A 157 12.88 -4.67 -1.14
C THR A 157 12.86 -5.63 0.04
N VAL A 158 11.87 -6.52 0.08
CA VAL A 158 11.71 -7.52 1.14
C VAL A 158 11.57 -8.92 0.55
N ARG A 159 11.84 -9.91 1.39
CA ARG A 159 11.50 -11.30 1.10
C ARG A 159 10.04 -11.57 1.46
N LEU A 160 9.32 -12.22 0.56
CA LEU A 160 7.93 -12.62 0.77
C LEU A 160 7.86 -14.13 1.06
N GLU A 161 7.44 -14.47 2.28
CA GLU A 161 7.40 -15.86 2.79
C GLU A 161 6.00 -16.43 2.92
N ARG A 162 5.04 -15.58 3.25
CA ARG A 162 3.62 -15.91 3.44
C ARG A 162 2.78 -14.89 2.68
N LEU A 163 1.54 -15.24 2.38
CA LEU A 163 0.59 -14.38 1.68
C LEU A 163 -0.52 -13.98 2.65
N CYS A 164 -0.72 -12.67 2.83
CA CYS A 164 -1.76 -12.07 3.66
C CYS A 164 -1.79 -10.55 3.40
N GLU A 165 -2.28 -9.79 4.37
CA GLU A 165 -2.23 -8.33 4.39
C GLU A 165 -0.84 -7.80 4.71
N PHE A 166 -0.43 -6.75 3.99
CA PHE A 166 0.85 -6.06 4.10
C PHE A 166 0.68 -4.56 4.19
N ASP A 167 1.45 -3.94 5.08
CA ASP A 167 1.47 -2.50 5.27
C ASP A 167 2.89 -1.94 5.30
N LEU A 168 3.11 -0.87 4.53
CA LEU A 168 4.29 -0.03 4.68
C LEU A 168 4.07 0.89 5.87
N VAL A 169 4.94 0.81 6.86
CA VAL A 169 4.85 1.58 8.10
C VAL A 169 6.22 2.12 8.49
N GLY A 170 6.22 3.18 9.28
CA GLY A 170 7.43 3.78 9.82
C GLY A 170 7.20 4.43 11.17
N VAL A 171 8.30 4.76 11.84
CA VAL A 171 8.28 5.55 13.07
C VAL A 171 8.16 7.02 12.69
N VAL A 172 7.29 7.74 13.40
CA VAL A 172 7.16 9.20 13.30
C VAL A 172 7.80 9.82 14.52
N SER A 173 8.70 10.78 14.29
CA SER A 173 9.20 11.64 15.35
C SER A 173 8.16 12.72 15.64
N GLU A 174 7.63 12.76 16.86
CA GLU A 174 6.83 13.90 17.28
C GLU A 174 7.71 15.15 17.23
N LYS A 175 7.39 16.10 16.34
CA LYS A 175 8.01 17.42 16.36
C LYS A 175 7.67 18.08 17.70
N GLN A 176 8.60 18.05 18.65
CA GLN A 176 8.48 18.84 19.86
C GLN A 176 8.64 20.31 19.50
N TYR A 177 7.52 21.04 19.44
CA TYR A 177 7.54 22.48 19.32
C TYR A 177 8.06 23.09 20.62
N ILE A 178 9.33 23.51 20.61
CA ILE A 178 9.89 24.34 21.69
C ILE A 178 9.41 25.78 21.45
N TYR A 179 8.43 26.21 22.24
CA TYR A 179 7.99 27.60 22.25
C TYR A 179 8.94 28.41 23.14
N LEU A 180 9.78 29.24 22.53
CA LEU A 180 10.58 30.22 23.26
C LEU A 180 9.64 31.33 23.78
N PRO A 181 9.72 31.70 25.08
CA PRO A 181 8.97 32.85 25.58
C PRO A 181 9.48 34.13 24.91
N LEU A 182 8.55 34.88 24.31
CA LEU A 182 8.84 36.21 23.78
C LEU A 182 9.04 37.19 24.95
N VAL A 183 10.29 37.58 25.19
CA VAL A 183 10.62 38.61 26.19
C VAL A 183 10.59 39.98 25.51
N LEU A 184 9.54 40.76 25.78
CA LEU A 184 9.47 42.17 25.40
C LEU A 184 10.17 43.02 26.47
N ARG A 185 11.21 43.75 26.08
CA ARG A 185 11.87 44.71 26.94
C ARG A 185 11.08 46.02 26.93
N ASN A 186 10.38 46.32 28.02
CA ASN A 186 9.81 47.64 28.23
C ASN A 186 10.93 48.64 28.53
N TYR A 187 11.16 49.60 27.63
CA TYR A 187 11.84 50.83 27.96
C TYR A 187 10.80 51.80 28.52
N GLY A 188 10.83 52.01 29.84
CA GLY A 188 10.12 53.12 30.48
C GLY A 188 10.89 54.44 30.28
N PRO A 189 10.19 55.59 30.26
CA PRO A 189 10.78 56.92 30.06
C PRO A 189 11.72 57.35 31.18
#